data_AF-A0A1V6R764-F1
#
_entry.id   AF-A0A1V6R764-F1
#
_cell.length_a   1.000
_cell.length_b   1.000
_cell.length_c   1.000
_cell.angle_alpha   90.00
_cell.angle_beta   90.00
_cell.angle_gamma   90.00
#
_symmetry.space_group_name_H-M   'P 1'
#
loop_
_entity.id
_entity.type
_entity.pdbx_description
1 polymer ?
#
loop_
_entity_poly.entity_id
_entity_poly.type
_entity_poly.pdbx_seq_one_letter_code
_entity_poly.pdbx_strand_id
1 'polypeptide(L)'
;MGIPHLTRHLLPYAESVLLDGRAIDSGLPRVQAVVIDGPSLVYHVYRRLLGWMDPSSDVLDYQPTCDEISRGVISFLLQLTRMGVNINKICFDGALPVSKRTIRYSRIEKLRHRLELARRNLSLPATPKCRDVIPTKRGQVWCSRGLPQRRKGLPENPFMVSAVFEDLRTRWTKEQIRKEVDDDVSCLVADTDYPWADITVMVPGEADVECASVAKLTGCAVLTDDSDLLLHDLGENGAVLFLDSVQTSSGVWNPADPDIRGLRICPHSLSGRLGIPSVQWFGYELQKNHHLRFAELTRIAKESSEATELSSEYLEFLKEYQPETKDNEVIRGAGQSAQPMDPRVSELFWQYELPGIYSSGEQPHVYLGILNEDSSRRCAWEQGRTYRSLGYSFFNNSRPAANQFAAVHEFVRRGGRIVAEEITLSGTKTVNSDLDLLRRRLAHAHATFDEGLASESFWFLYALSDIYRDGAGTTTVPSAKELESFLTKGYMAQSTKWADIHLLAQIQAALYSLRILKQLFDIAAPGDDLVESSSLLADLPPLHILMSRQKIIEGFANTRRVRHAVRQLIETYG
;
A
#
# COMPACT_ATOMS: atom_id res chain seq x y z
N MET A 1 -6.73 -13.51 3.30
CA MET A 1 -5.99 -14.26 4.35
C MET A 1 -6.99 -14.48 5.47
N GLY A 2 -6.58 -15.03 6.60
CA GLY A 2 -7.50 -15.30 7.71
C GLY A 2 -8.23 -16.63 7.63
N ILE A 3 -9.26 -16.81 8.45
CA ILE A 3 -9.94 -18.09 8.61
C ILE A 3 -10.64 -18.49 7.30
N PRO A 4 -10.19 -19.58 6.65
CA PRO A 4 -10.75 -19.99 5.36
C PRO A 4 -12.26 -20.20 5.44
N HIS A 5 -12.98 -19.67 4.45
CA HIS A 5 -14.44 -19.76 4.34
C HIS A 5 -15.27 -19.03 5.40
N LEU A 6 -14.67 -18.29 6.34
CA LEU A 6 -15.40 -17.55 7.37
C LEU A 6 -16.45 -16.60 6.77
N THR A 7 -16.03 -15.73 5.83
CA THR A 7 -16.96 -14.84 5.11
C THR A 7 -18.08 -15.62 4.41
N ARG A 8 -17.77 -16.75 3.77
CA ARG A 8 -18.77 -17.56 3.06
C ARG A 8 -19.86 -18.08 4.01
N HIS A 9 -19.48 -18.43 5.23
CA HIS A 9 -20.40 -18.94 6.25
C HIS A 9 -21.20 -17.84 6.93
N LEU A 10 -20.59 -16.68 7.19
CA LEU A 10 -21.21 -15.62 7.99
C LEU A 10 -21.97 -14.56 7.16
N LEU A 11 -21.57 -14.32 5.91
CA LEU A 11 -22.20 -13.33 5.03
C LEU A 11 -23.73 -13.51 4.83
N PRO A 12 -24.29 -14.74 4.78
CA PRO A 12 -25.75 -14.92 4.74
C PRO A 12 -26.51 -14.33 5.94
N TYR A 13 -25.81 -14.05 7.05
CA TYR A 13 -26.38 -13.46 8.26
C TYR A 13 -26.17 -11.95 8.34
N ALA A 14 -25.48 -11.36 7.36
CA ALA A 14 -25.26 -9.93 7.27
C ALA A 14 -26.58 -9.18 7.04
N GLU A 15 -26.67 -8.00 7.64
CA GLU A 15 -27.79 -7.09 7.46
C GLU A 15 -27.42 -6.03 6.41
N SER A 16 -28.39 -5.65 5.58
CA SER A 16 -28.21 -4.53 4.66
C SER A 16 -28.38 -3.22 5.41
N VAL A 17 -27.41 -2.33 5.28
CA VAL A 17 -27.38 -1.05 5.98
C VAL A 17 -27.19 0.11 5.01
N LEU A 18 -27.74 1.27 5.37
CA LEU A 18 -27.52 2.53 4.66
C LEU A 18 -26.34 3.28 5.32
N LEU A 19 -25.37 3.74 4.52
CA LEU A 19 -24.28 4.56 5.02
C LEU A 19 -24.73 6.02 5.02
N ASP A 20 -25.42 6.47 6.06
CA ASP A 20 -25.91 7.84 6.13
C ASP A 20 -26.05 8.30 7.59
N GLY A 21 -25.25 9.30 7.95
CA GLY A 21 -25.21 9.91 9.28
C GLY A 21 -26.24 11.02 9.50
N ARG A 22 -27.02 11.40 8.48
CA ARG A 22 -28.09 12.39 8.62
C ARG A 22 -29.27 11.76 9.35
N ALA A 23 -29.65 12.28 10.51
CA ALA A 23 -30.73 11.74 11.33
C ALA A 23 -32.09 11.88 10.62
N ILE A 24 -32.59 10.79 10.04
CA ILE A 24 -33.94 10.68 9.48
C ILE A 24 -34.46 9.27 9.77
N ASP A 25 -35.74 9.17 10.16
CA ASP A 25 -36.49 7.91 10.28
C ASP A 25 -36.53 7.19 8.92
N SER A 26 -35.53 6.35 8.65
CA SER A 26 -35.50 5.43 7.52
C SER A 26 -35.79 4.01 7.99
N GLY A 27 -36.55 3.24 7.22
CA GLY A 27 -36.87 1.83 7.56
C GLY A 27 -35.69 0.85 7.52
N LEU A 28 -34.48 1.29 7.15
CA LEU A 28 -33.26 0.46 7.13
C LEU A 28 -32.29 0.87 8.24
N PRO A 29 -31.52 -0.08 8.82
CA PRO A 29 -30.45 0.24 9.76
C PRO A 29 -29.39 1.12 9.12
N ARG A 30 -28.83 2.07 9.88
CA ARG A 30 -27.85 3.03 9.38
C ARG A 30 -26.48 2.82 10.00
N VAL A 31 -25.44 3.20 9.27
CA VAL A 31 -24.07 3.35 9.77
C VAL A 31 -23.75 4.84 9.78
N GLN A 32 -23.65 5.41 10.99
CA GLN A 32 -23.42 6.85 11.20
C GLN A 32 -21.94 7.17 11.46
N ALA A 33 -21.16 6.19 11.88
CA ALA A 33 -19.75 6.34 12.15
C ALA A 33 -18.97 5.11 11.69
N VAL A 34 -17.74 5.33 11.21
CA VAL A 34 -16.83 4.29 10.76
C VAL A 34 -15.41 4.51 11.28
N VAL A 35 -14.69 3.40 11.44
CA VAL A 35 -13.22 3.35 11.44
C VAL A 35 -12.80 2.57 10.20
N ILE A 36 -11.77 3.03 9.50
CA ILE A 36 -11.42 2.50 8.19
C ILE A 36 -10.08 1.77 8.26
N ASP A 37 -10.08 0.53 7.78
CA ASP A 37 -8.86 -0.20 7.40
C ASP A 37 -8.33 0.41 6.10
N GLY A 38 -7.24 1.17 6.22
CA GLY A 38 -6.62 1.94 5.14
C GLY A 38 -6.17 1.06 3.96
N PRO A 39 -5.31 0.05 4.17
CA PRO A 39 -4.92 -0.89 3.11
C PRO A 39 -6.13 -1.48 2.39
N SER A 40 -7.14 -1.94 3.13
CA SER A 40 -8.34 -2.54 2.51
C SER A 40 -9.11 -1.53 1.67
N LEU A 41 -9.30 -0.29 2.13
CA LEU A 41 -9.90 0.79 1.34
C LEU A 41 -9.11 1.05 0.04
N VAL A 42 -7.78 1.12 0.11
CA VAL A 42 -6.93 1.33 -1.07
C VAL A 42 -7.11 0.20 -2.08
N TYR A 43 -7.07 -1.05 -1.63
CA TYR A 43 -7.30 -2.21 -2.49
C TYR A 43 -8.73 -2.23 -3.07
N HIS A 44 -9.74 -1.81 -2.30
CA HIS A 44 -11.11 -1.70 -2.77
C HIS A 44 -11.23 -0.68 -3.92
N VAL A 45 -10.73 0.54 -3.71
CA VAL A 45 -10.73 1.59 -4.73
C VAL A 45 -9.95 1.15 -5.97
N TYR A 46 -8.77 0.54 -5.79
CA TYR A 46 -8.00 -0.06 -6.87
C TYR A 46 -8.84 -1.05 -7.70
N ARG A 47 -9.55 -1.99 -7.06
CA ARG A 47 -10.40 -2.97 -7.75
C ARG A 47 -11.56 -2.31 -8.49
N ARG A 48 -12.21 -1.30 -7.90
CA ARG A 48 -13.28 -0.53 -8.53
C ARG A 48 -12.77 0.14 -9.81
N LEU A 49 -11.70 0.93 -9.71
CA LEU A 49 -11.10 1.64 -10.84
C LEU A 49 -10.61 0.68 -11.93
N LEU A 50 -10.01 -0.45 -11.54
CA LEU A 50 -9.56 -1.48 -12.48
C LEU A 50 -10.72 -2.04 -13.35
N GLY A 51 -11.94 -2.08 -12.81
CA GLY A 51 -13.15 -2.44 -13.57
C GLY A 51 -13.54 -1.43 -14.66
N TRP A 52 -13.17 -0.16 -14.47
CA TRP A 52 -13.48 0.95 -15.38
C TRP A 52 -12.45 1.19 -16.46
N MET A 53 -11.23 0.66 -16.31
CA MET A 53 -10.15 0.79 -17.30
C MET A 53 -10.60 0.36 -18.70
N ASP A 54 -10.07 0.99 -19.76
CA ASP A 54 -10.35 0.60 -21.15
C ASP A 54 -9.63 -0.73 -21.49
N PRO A 55 -10.33 -1.78 -21.96
CA PRO A 55 -9.72 -3.03 -22.40
C PRO A 55 -8.69 -2.88 -23.52
N SER A 56 -8.73 -1.77 -24.27
CA SER A 56 -7.81 -1.49 -25.38
C SER A 56 -6.52 -0.76 -24.99
N SER A 57 -6.36 -0.41 -23.70
CA SER A 57 -5.19 0.33 -23.19
C SER A 57 -3.88 -0.43 -23.40
N ASP A 58 -2.75 0.26 -23.28
CA ASP A 58 -1.45 -0.39 -23.20
C ASP A 58 -1.26 -1.22 -21.91
N VAL A 59 -0.41 -2.24 -21.93
CA VAL A 59 -0.11 -3.06 -20.74
C VAL A 59 0.42 -2.24 -19.56
N LEU A 60 1.24 -1.23 -19.83
CA LEU A 60 1.78 -0.33 -18.81
C LEU A 60 0.71 0.56 -18.18
N ASP A 61 -0.44 0.62 -18.85
CA ASP A 61 -1.59 1.44 -18.49
C ASP A 61 -2.80 0.57 -18.08
N TYR A 62 -2.62 -0.75 -17.92
CA TYR A 62 -3.70 -1.69 -17.56
C TYR A 62 -4.26 -1.49 -16.16
N GLN A 63 -3.43 -0.97 -15.26
CA GLN A 63 -3.78 -0.76 -13.86
C GLN A 63 -3.93 0.75 -13.59
N PRO A 64 -4.80 1.13 -12.65
CA PRO A 64 -4.87 2.51 -12.19
C PRO A 64 -3.53 2.92 -11.54
N THR A 65 -3.13 4.15 -11.77
CA THR A 65 -1.92 4.73 -11.17
C THR A 65 -2.12 5.02 -9.69
N CYS A 66 -1.03 5.25 -8.94
CA CYS A 66 -1.13 5.70 -7.55
C CYS A 66 -1.94 7.00 -7.43
N ASP A 67 -1.81 7.92 -8.39
CA ASP A 67 -2.56 9.17 -8.43
C ASP A 67 -4.07 8.94 -8.58
N GLU A 68 -4.48 8.07 -9.51
CA GLU A 68 -5.90 7.74 -9.73
C GLU A 68 -6.52 7.04 -8.53
N ILE A 69 -5.78 6.15 -7.88
CA ILE A 69 -6.22 5.47 -6.64
C ILE A 69 -6.37 6.50 -5.51
N SER A 70 -5.40 7.42 -5.35
CA SER A 70 -5.45 8.49 -4.35
C SER A 70 -6.67 9.40 -4.55
N ARG A 71 -6.93 9.86 -5.78
CA ARG A 71 -8.16 10.61 -6.13
C ARG A 71 -9.44 9.81 -5.83
N GLY A 72 -9.43 8.51 -6.14
CA GLY A 72 -10.56 7.61 -5.85
C GLY A 72 -10.84 7.46 -4.35
N VAL A 73 -9.80 7.36 -3.53
CA VAL A 73 -9.91 7.33 -2.07
C VAL A 73 -10.48 8.64 -1.54
N ILE A 74 -10.03 9.79 -2.04
CA ILE A 74 -10.58 11.09 -1.64
C ILE A 74 -12.04 11.25 -2.04
N SER A 75 -12.42 10.86 -3.27
CA SER A 75 -13.83 10.86 -3.70
C SER A 75 -14.68 9.98 -2.77
N PHE A 76 -14.14 8.84 -2.33
CA PHE A 76 -14.80 7.95 -1.38
C PHE A 76 -15.00 8.62 -0.01
N LEU A 77 -13.95 9.18 0.59
CA LEU A 77 -14.02 9.83 1.90
C LEU A 77 -14.91 11.06 1.88
N LEU A 78 -14.80 11.89 0.84
CA LEU A 78 -15.60 13.10 0.67
C LEU A 78 -17.10 12.79 0.62
N GLN A 79 -17.48 11.71 -0.08
CA GLN A 79 -18.86 11.29 -0.16
C GLN A 79 -19.37 10.74 1.18
N LEU A 80 -18.58 9.99 1.95
CA LEU A 80 -18.95 9.60 3.32
C LEU A 80 -19.21 10.83 4.21
N THR A 81 -18.29 11.80 4.18
CA THR A 81 -18.43 13.06 4.93
C THR A 81 -19.67 13.84 4.48
N ARG A 82 -19.98 13.88 3.18
CA ARG A 82 -21.19 14.52 2.65
C ARG A 82 -22.47 13.85 3.12
N MET A 83 -22.45 12.54 3.33
CA MET A 83 -23.56 11.78 3.91
C MET A 83 -23.62 11.91 5.43
N GLY A 84 -22.78 12.74 6.05
CA GLY A 84 -22.73 12.92 7.50
C GLY A 84 -22.15 11.73 8.25
N VAL A 85 -21.52 10.77 7.56
CA VAL A 85 -20.86 9.63 8.21
C VAL A 85 -19.58 10.13 8.87
N ASN A 86 -19.49 9.98 10.19
CA ASN A 86 -18.30 10.34 10.96
C ASN A 86 -17.19 9.31 10.70
N ILE A 87 -16.00 9.78 10.30
CA ILE A 87 -14.82 8.93 10.10
C ILE A 87 -13.92 9.12 11.32
N ASN A 88 -13.95 8.16 12.25
CA ASN A 88 -13.19 8.26 13.50
C ASN A 88 -11.68 8.20 13.24
N LYS A 89 -11.25 7.28 12.38
CA LYS A 89 -9.84 7.00 12.11
C LYS A 89 -9.65 6.22 10.82
N ILE A 90 -8.50 6.38 10.17
CA ILE A 90 -8.04 5.61 9.02
C ILE A 90 -6.70 4.97 9.40
N CYS A 91 -6.70 3.66 9.61
CA CYS A 91 -5.56 2.93 10.18
C CYS A 91 -4.77 2.23 9.06
N PHE A 92 -3.46 2.47 9.00
CA PHE A 92 -2.54 1.78 8.10
C PHE A 92 -1.56 0.89 8.88
N ASP A 93 -1.26 -0.29 8.32
CA ASP A 93 -0.29 -1.23 8.89
C ASP A 93 1.11 -0.62 8.99
N GLY A 94 1.67 -0.55 10.20
CA GLY A 94 3.04 -0.10 10.39
C GLY A 94 4.04 -1.21 10.71
N ALA A 95 3.61 -2.39 11.15
CA ALA A 95 4.49 -3.54 11.36
C ALA A 95 3.72 -4.86 11.36
N LEU A 96 4.38 -5.95 10.96
CA LEU A 96 3.80 -7.28 10.98
C LEU A 96 4.52 -8.17 12.01
N PRO A 97 3.80 -8.86 12.92
CA PRO A 97 4.44 -9.73 13.92
C PRO A 97 5.13 -10.94 13.29
N VAL A 98 6.12 -11.48 14.00
CA VAL A 98 6.95 -12.61 13.55
C VAL A 98 6.11 -13.83 13.16
N SER A 99 5.02 -14.11 13.88
CA SER A 99 4.09 -15.21 13.60
C SER A 99 3.49 -15.18 12.19
N LYS A 100 3.35 -13.98 11.60
CA LYS A 100 2.76 -13.78 10.26
C LYS A 100 3.81 -13.69 9.13
N ARG A 101 5.10 -13.90 9.41
CA ARG A 101 6.15 -13.90 8.37
C ARG A 101 5.93 -14.96 7.29
N THR A 102 5.51 -16.18 7.66
CA THR A 102 5.21 -17.26 6.70
C THR A 102 4.04 -16.89 5.78
N ILE A 103 3.03 -16.21 6.33
CA ILE A 103 1.89 -15.66 5.59
C ILE A 103 2.37 -14.62 4.57
N ARG A 104 3.21 -13.68 5.01
CA ARG A 104 3.81 -12.65 4.15
C ARG A 104 4.59 -13.27 3.00
N TYR A 105 5.43 -14.28 3.29
CA TYR A 105 6.18 -15.02 2.27
C TYR A 105 5.24 -15.68 1.24
N SER A 106 4.20 -16.40 1.70
CA SER A 106 3.21 -17.02 0.82
C SER A 106 2.51 -16.00 -0.10
N ARG A 107 2.19 -14.81 0.43
CA ARG A 107 1.58 -13.72 -0.35
C ARG A 107 2.52 -13.23 -1.45
N ILE A 108 3.78 -12.99 -1.14
CA ILE A 108 4.77 -12.53 -2.12
C ILE A 108 5.01 -13.61 -3.18
N GLU A 109 5.08 -14.88 -2.80
CA GLU A 109 5.22 -15.97 -3.77
C GLU A 109 4.03 -16.09 -4.73
N LYS A 110 2.80 -15.89 -4.24
CA LYS A 110 1.61 -15.81 -5.10
C LYS A 110 1.72 -14.67 -6.12
N LEU A 111 2.20 -13.50 -5.71
CA LEU A 111 2.42 -12.36 -6.61
C LEU A 111 3.52 -12.66 -7.63
N ARG A 112 4.62 -13.31 -7.21
CA ARG A 112 5.71 -13.72 -8.10
C ARG A 112 5.21 -14.71 -9.16
N HIS A 113 4.40 -15.70 -8.78
CA HIS A 113 3.77 -16.62 -9.72
C HIS A 113 2.83 -15.89 -10.71
N ARG A 114 2.05 -14.90 -10.25
CA ARG A 114 1.22 -14.06 -11.13
C ARG A 114 2.08 -13.32 -12.17
N LEU A 115 3.21 -12.74 -11.75
CA LEU A 115 4.14 -12.08 -12.67
C LEU A 115 4.65 -13.02 -13.76
N GLU A 116 5.08 -14.25 -13.39
CA GLU A 116 5.53 -15.24 -14.37
C GLU A 116 4.44 -15.66 -15.36
N LEU A 117 3.21 -15.84 -14.86
CA LEU A 117 2.06 -16.17 -15.70
C LEU A 117 1.72 -15.01 -16.64
N ALA A 118 1.74 -13.78 -16.15
CA ALA A 118 1.55 -12.60 -16.97
C ALA A 118 2.62 -12.52 -18.06
N ARG A 119 3.90 -12.77 -17.73
CA ARG A 119 5.00 -12.77 -18.70
C ARG A 119 4.80 -13.73 -19.86
N ARG A 120 4.21 -14.89 -19.60
CA ARG A 120 3.94 -15.95 -20.59
C ARG A 120 2.67 -15.71 -21.39
N ASN A 121 1.61 -15.26 -20.74
CA ASN A 121 0.26 -15.29 -21.31
C ASN A 121 -0.24 -13.93 -21.81
N LEU A 122 0.40 -12.83 -21.39
CA LEU A 122 -0.07 -11.50 -21.73
C LEU A 122 0.37 -11.09 -23.14
N SER A 123 -0.60 -10.99 -24.03
CA SER A 123 -0.39 -10.49 -25.39
C SER A 123 -0.18 -8.99 -25.38
N LEU A 124 0.97 -8.54 -25.88
CA LEU A 124 1.30 -7.12 -26.01
C LEU A 124 0.68 -6.55 -27.29
N PRO A 125 -0.09 -5.45 -27.22
CA PRO A 125 -0.76 -4.89 -28.39
C PRO A 125 0.26 -4.37 -29.41
N ALA A 126 -0.03 -4.56 -30.71
CA ALA A 126 0.82 -4.08 -31.80
C ALA A 126 0.82 -2.55 -31.93
N THR A 127 -0.27 -1.89 -31.51
CA THR A 127 -0.41 -0.43 -31.51
C THR A 127 -0.72 0.06 -30.08
N PRO A 128 0.29 0.46 -29.30
CA PRO A 128 0.09 0.91 -27.93
C PRO A 128 -0.65 2.25 -27.95
N LYS A 129 -1.79 2.29 -27.27
CA LYS A 129 -2.45 3.55 -26.92
C LYS A 129 -2.03 3.91 -25.51
N CYS A 130 -1.13 4.89 -25.38
CA CYS A 130 -0.95 5.56 -24.10
C CYS A 130 -2.29 6.16 -23.73
N ARG A 131 -2.82 5.80 -22.57
CA ARG A 131 -4.07 6.38 -22.11
C ARG A 131 -3.81 7.75 -21.48
N ASP A 132 -4.74 8.68 -21.68
CA ASP A 132 -4.80 9.87 -20.86
C ASP A 132 -5.15 9.47 -19.42
N VAL A 133 -4.80 10.34 -18.46
CA VAL A 133 -5.24 10.20 -17.07
C VAL A 133 -6.75 10.11 -17.07
N ILE A 134 -7.30 9.03 -16.49
CA ILE A 134 -8.76 8.88 -16.41
C ILE A 134 -9.21 9.84 -15.32
N PRO A 135 -10.05 10.85 -15.63
CA PRO A 135 -10.68 11.61 -14.57
C PRO A 135 -11.51 10.61 -13.77
N THR A 136 -11.24 10.49 -12.48
CA THR A 136 -12.08 9.70 -11.57
C THR A 136 -13.47 10.30 -11.63
N LYS A 137 -14.36 9.72 -12.45
CA LYS A 137 -15.71 10.25 -12.61
C LYS A 137 -16.47 10.00 -11.33
N ARG A 138 -17.30 10.97 -10.92
CA ARG A 138 -18.19 10.82 -9.77
C ARG A 138 -18.91 9.48 -9.82
N GLY A 139 -18.86 8.75 -8.72
CA GLY A 139 -19.57 7.48 -8.59
C GLY A 139 -18.82 6.21 -9.00
N GLN A 140 -17.67 6.30 -9.70
CA GLN A 140 -16.97 5.09 -10.16
C GLN A 140 -16.58 4.14 -9.02
N VAL A 141 -16.17 4.70 -7.88
CA VAL A 141 -15.81 3.94 -6.69
C VAL A 141 -17.01 3.32 -5.98
N TRP A 142 -18.22 3.79 -6.27
CA TRP A 142 -19.48 3.34 -5.66
C TRP A 142 -20.28 2.37 -6.55
N CYS A 143 -19.83 2.12 -7.77
CA CYS A 143 -20.51 1.26 -8.74
C CYS A 143 -19.67 0.01 -9.06
N SER A 144 -20.28 -1.17 -8.97
CA SER A 144 -19.62 -2.43 -9.32
C SER A 144 -19.56 -2.66 -10.82
N ARG A 145 -18.39 -3.11 -11.30
CA ARG A 145 -18.19 -3.55 -12.67
C ARG A 145 -17.32 -4.79 -12.70
N GLY A 146 -17.72 -5.78 -13.49
CA GLY A 146 -16.98 -7.03 -13.62
C GLY A 146 -15.56 -6.81 -14.12
N LEU A 147 -14.58 -7.42 -13.45
CA LEU A 147 -13.17 -7.38 -13.86
C LEU A 147 -12.93 -8.33 -15.05
N PRO A 148 -12.48 -7.83 -16.22
CA PRO A 148 -12.09 -8.69 -17.33
C PRO A 148 -11.02 -9.68 -16.91
N GLN A 149 -11.12 -10.96 -17.32
CA GLN A 149 -10.16 -12.01 -16.93
C GLN A 149 -8.70 -11.65 -17.25
N ARG A 150 -8.45 -10.95 -18.37
CA ARG A 150 -7.12 -10.47 -18.76
C ARG A 150 -6.45 -9.57 -17.71
N ARG A 151 -7.22 -8.93 -16.81
CA ARG A 151 -6.73 -7.99 -15.79
C ARG A 151 -6.40 -8.63 -14.45
N LYS A 152 -6.80 -9.90 -14.24
CA LYS A 152 -6.54 -10.62 -12.98
C LYS A 152 -5.12 -11.21 -12.91
N GLY A 153 -4.37 -11.16 -14.02
CA GLY A 153 -3.09 -11.86 -14.15
C GLY A 153 -1.87 -11.06 -13.69
N LEU A 154 -1.92 -9.73 -13.66
CA LEU A 154 -0.78 -8.89 -13.26
C LEU A 154 -0.75 -8.72 -11.73
N PRO A 155 0.45 -8.72 -11.11
CA PRO A 155 0.62 -8.25 -9.73
C PRO A 155 0.06 -6.83 -9.55
N GLU A 156 -0.57 -6.58 -8.41
CA GLU A 156 -1.06 -5.26 -8.03
C GLU A 156 0.11 -4.27 -7.84
N ASN A 157 -0.14 -2.97 -8.04
CA ASN A 157 0.86 -1.93 -7.85
C ASN A 157 1.37 -1.93 -6.39
N PRO A 158 2.66 -2.20 -6.13
CA PRO A 158 3.18 -2.36 -4.76
C PRO A 158 3.41 -1.04 -4.01
N PHE A 159 3.16 0.10 -4.67
CA PHE A 159 3.37 1.45 -4.12
C PHE A 159 2.06 2.15 -3.73
N MET A 160 0.90 1.62 -4.12
CA MET A 160 -0.37 2.34 -3.99
C MET A 160 -0.77 2.63 -2.54
N VAL A 161 -0.53 1.69 -1.61
CA VAL A 161 -0.86 1.90 -0.19
C VAL A 161 0.02 3.01 0.39
N SER A 162 1.32 2.96 0.13
CA SER A 162 2.29 3.98 0.54
C SER A 162 1.96 5.37 -0.01
N ALA A 163 1.63 5.44 -1.30
CA ALA A 163 1.32 6.70 -1.97
C ALA A 163 0.02 7.32 -1.44
N VAL A 164 -1.02 6.51 -1.20
CA VAL A 164 -2.27 7.01 -0.64
C VAL A 164 -2.08 7.50 0.79
N PHE A 165 -1.34 6.76 1.63
CA PHE A 165 -1.04 7.19 3.00
C PHE A 165 -0.30 8.53 3.01
N GLU A 166 0.74 8.66 2.19
CA GLU A 166 1.49 9.91 2.01
C GLU A 166 0.58 11.07 1.58
N ASP A 167 -0.26 10.84 0.56
CA ASP A 167 -1.15 11.86 0.01
C ASP A 167 -2.23 12.30 1.03
N LEU A 168 -2.82 11.38 1.79
CA LEU A 168 -3.78 11.69 2.85
C LEU A 168 -3.19 12.61 3.93
N ARG A 169 -1.89 12.46 4.21
CA ARG A 169 -1.18 13.25 5.21
C ARG A 169 -0.66 14.59 4.69
N THR A 170 -0.37 14.71 3.40
CA THR A 170 0.47 15.83 2.89
C THR A 170 -0.08 16.56 1.66
N ARG A 171 -0.99 15.95 0.90
CA ARG A 171 -1.43 16.48 -0.40
C ARG A 171 -2.82 17.09 -0.36
N TRP A 172 -3.76 16.43 0.29
CA TRP A 172 -5.18 16.69 0.06
C TRP A 172 -5.73 17.84 0.91
N THR A 173 -5.43 19.07 0.47
CA THR A 173 -6.11 20.26 0.98
C THR A 173 -7.46 20.51 0.32
N LYS A 174 -8.33 21.30 0.95
CA LYS A 174 -9.62 21.67 0.34
C LYS A 174 -9.46 22.30 -1.06
N GLU A 175 -8.43 23.12 -1.27
CA GLU A 175 -8.11 23.69 -2.58
C GLU A 175 -7.63 22.62 -3.56
N GLN A 176 -6.74 21.74 -3.11
CA GLN A 176 -6.18 20.69 -3.94
C GLN A 176 -7.25 19.69 -4.38
N ILE A 177 -8.17 19.31 -3.49
CA ILE A 177 -9.32 18.46 -3.79
C ILE A 177 -10.21 19.14 -4.84
N ARG A 178 -10.53 20.44 -4.67
CA ARG A 178 -11.35 21.18 -5.65
C ARG A 178 -10.72 21.22 -7.04
N LYS A 179 -9.39 21.32 -7.11
CA LYS A 179 -8.65 21.37 -8.38
C LYS A 179 -8.59 20.02 -9.09
N GLU A 180 -8.53 18.93 -8.34
CA GLU A 180 -8.09 17.64 -8.84
C GLU A 180 -9.13 16.51 -8.74
N VAL A 181 -10.16 16.68 -7.93
CA VAL A 181 -11.26 15.74 -7.81
C VAL A 181 -12.51 16.46 -8.30
N ASP A 182 -13.17 15.88 -9.31
CA ASP A 182 -14.46 16.37 -9.78
C ASP A 182 -15.54 15.96 -8.77
N ASP A 183 -15.56 16.55 -7.58
CA ASP A 183 -16.59 16.36 -6.56
C ASP A 183 -16.91 17.66 -5.82
N ASP A 184 -18.06 17.71 -5.15
CA ASP A 184 -18.47 18.86 -4.34
C ASP A 184 -17.78 18.84 -2.97
N VAL A 185 -16.96 19.86 -2.71
CA VAL A 185 -16.20 20.06 -1.47
C VAL A 185 -16.94 20.90 -0.42
N SER A 186 -18.22 21.22 -0.65
CA SER A 186 -19.03 22.07 0.26
C SER A 186 -19.20 21.48 1.66
N CYS A 187 -19.14 20.15 1.80
CA CYS A 187 -19.25 19.47 3.09
C CYS A 187 -17.99 19.61 3.98
N LEU A 188 -16.86 20.04 3.43
CA LEU A 188 -15.63 20.23 4.18
C LEU A 188 -15.64 21.57 4.92
N VAL A 189 -15.30 21.55 6.21
CA VAL A 189 -15.18 22.76 7.06
C VAL A 189 -14.17 23.75 6.44
N ALA A 190 -14.44 25.05 6.56
CA ALA A 190 -13.64 26.09 5.90
C ALA A 190 -12.20 26.18 6.42
N ASP A 191 -11.99 25.95 7.72
CA ASP A 191 -10.72 26.20 8.42
C ASP A 191 -9.84 24.94 8.59
N THR A 192 -10.15 23.84 7.90
CA THR A 192 -9.34 22.62 7.96
C THR A 192 -8.49 22.50 6.70
N ASP A 193 -7.18 22.74 6.82
CA ASP A 193 -6.25 22.65 5.70
C ASP A 193 -6.20 21.24 5.12
N TYR A 194 -6.04 20.21 5.97
CA TYR A 194 -5.98 18.80 5.57
C TYR A 194 -7.07 17.98 6.28
N PRO A 195 -8.25 17.77 5.65
CA PRO A 195 -9.44 17.24 6.33
C PRO A 195 -9.29 15.88 7.01
N TRP A 196 -8.39 15.03 6.52
CA TRP A 196 -8.21 13.66 7.02
C TRP A 196 -6.80 13.37 7.52
N ALA A 197 -5.89 14.35 7.53
CA ALA A 197 -4.51 14.09 7.91
C ALA A 197 -4.43 13.59 9.36
N ASP A 198 -5.08 14.27 10.30
CA ASP A 198 -4.95 13.96 11.74
C ASP A 198 -5.63 12.66 12.17
N ILE A 199 -6.59 12.18 11.38
CA ILE A 199 -7.26 10.90 11.62
C ILE A 199 -6.62 9.75 10.83
N THR A 200 -5.68 10.03 9.93
CA THR A 200 -4.93 9.03 9.17
C THR A 200 -3.65 8.67 9.93
N VAL A 201 -3.54 7.43 10.38
CA VAL A 201 -2.39 7.00 11.19
C VAL A 201 -1.71 5.76 10.63
N MET A 202 -0.39 5.70 10.84
CA MET A 202 0.38 4.47 10.73
C MET A 202 0.42 3.83 12.11
N VAL A 203 -0.22 2.67 12.28
CA VAL A 203 -0.27 2.00 13.58
C VAL A 203 1.01 1.21 13.84
N PRO A 204 1.50 1.12 15.09
CA PRO A 204 2.68 0.35 15.44
C PRO A 204 2.40 -1.16 15.45
N GLY A 205 1.93 -1.71 14.33
CA GLY A 205 1.42 -3.08 14.22
C GLY A 205 0.46 -3.23 13.03
N GLU A 206 -0.51 -4.13 13.18
CA GLU A 206 -1.58 -4.35 12.19
C GLU A 206 -2.75 -3.39 12.44
N ALA A 207 -3.32 -2.85 11.35
CA ALA A 207 -4.45 -1.92 11.39
C ALA A 207 -5.68 -2.53 12.08
N ASP A 208 -5.88 -3.84 11.96
CA ASP A 208 -7.02 -4.57 12.53
C ASP A 208 -7.17 -4.36 14.03
N VAL A 209 -6.07 -4.38 14.78
CA VAL A 209 -6.08 -4.23 16.24
C VAL A 209 -6.59 -2.85 16.65
N GLU A 210 -6.10 -1.79 15.97
CA GLU A 210 -6.53 -0.42 16.25
C GLU A 210 -7.97 -0.19 15.78
N CYS A 211 -8.34 -0.70 14.60
CA CYS A 211 -9.71 -0.66 14.09
C CYS A 211 -10.70 -1.31 15.07
N ALA A 212 -10.37 -2.50 15.58
CA ALA A 212 -11.18 -3.19 16.58
C ALA A 212 -11.29 -2.39 17.89
N SER A 213 -10.18 -1.83 18.36
CA SER A 213 -10.15 -1.00 19.57
C SER A 213 -11.05 0.24 19.43
N VAL A 214 -10.96 0.96 18.31
CA VAL A 214 -11.82 2.12 18.05
C VAL A 214 -13.29 1.70 17.96
N ALA A 215 -13.60 0.63 17.23
CA ALA A 215 -14.96 0.12 17.11
C ALA A 215 -15.56 -0.28 18.46
N LYS A 216 -14.78 -0.94 19.33
CA LYS A 216 -15.19 -1.30 20.69
C LYS A 216 -15.50 -0.08 21.55
N LEU A 217 -14.67 0.97 21.47
CA LEU A 217 -14.82 2.17 22.29
C LEU A 217 -15.97 3.08 21.81
N THR A 218 -16.19 3.18 20.51
CA THR A 218 -17.17 4.13 19.95
C THR A 218 -18.45 3.47 19.43
N GLY A 219 -18.49 2.13 19.35
CA GLY A 219 -19.59 1.39 18.71
C GLY A 219 -19.72 1.62 17.20
N CYS A 220 -18.65 2.07 16.53
CA CYS A 220 -18.70 2.33 15.08
C CYS A 220 -18.49 1.05 14.26
N ALA A 221 -18.80 1.11 12.96
CA ALA A 221 -18.48 0.01 12.06
C ALA A 221 -17.03 0.09 11.58
N VAL A 222 -16.33 -1.04 11.52
CA VAL A 222 -15.05 -1.19 10.83
C VAL A 222 -15.31 -1.41 9.35
N LEU A 223 -14.83 -0.51 8.51
CA LEU A 223 -14.91 -0.62 7.07
C LEU A 223 -13.67 -1.37 6.55
N THR A 224 -13.86 -2.64 6.16
CA THR A 224 -12.78 -3.54 5.71
C THR A 224 -13.32 -4.64 4.78
N ASP A 225 -12.44 -5.44 4.21
CA ASP A 225 -12.75 -6.72 3.54
C ASP A 225 -12.03 -7.90 4.24
N ASP A 226 -11.28 -7.65 5.32
CA ASP A 226 -10.73 -8.71 6.14
C ASP A 226 -11.82 -9.23 7.10
N SER A 227 -12.21 -10.49 6.93
CA SER A 227 -13.26 -11.09 7.75
C SER A 227 -12.78 -11.54 9.12
N ASP A 228 -11.47 -11.61 9.34
CA ASP A 228 -10.92 -11.94 10.66
C ASP A 228 -11.22 -10.85 11.70
N LEU A 229 -11.51 -9.62 11.27
CA LEU A 229 -12.02 -8.56 12.13
C LEU A 229 -13.33 -8.92 12.86
N LEU A 230 -14.09 -9.92 12.39
CA LEU A 230 -15.25 -10.46 13.11
C LEU A 230 -14.88 -11.26 14.36
N LEU A 231 -13.62 -11.68 14.48
CA LEU A 231 -13.10 -12.46 15.59
C LEU A 231 -12.48 -11.58 16.68
N HIS A 232 -12.16 -10.33 16.34
CA HIS A 232 -11.77 -9.33 17.33
C HIS A 232 -12.97 -8.92 18.20
N ASP A 233 -12.67 -8.48 19.42
CA ASP A 233 -13.68 -7.89 20.28
C ASP A 233 -14.01 -6.47 19.83
N LEU A 234 -15.16 -6.32 19.16
CA LEU A 234 -15.70 -5.03 18.69
C LEU A 234 -16.70 -4.42 19.69
N GLY A 235 -16.86 -4.99 20.89
CA GLY A 235 -17.89 -4.58 21.84
C GLY A 235 -19.31 -4.95 21.41
N GLU A 236 -20.30 -4.41 22.11
CA GLU A 236 -21.73 -4.75 21.91
C GLU A 236 -22.30 -4.22 20.59
N ASN A 237 -21.84 -3.03 20.17
CA ASN A 237 -22.39 -2.29 19.03
C ASN A 237 -21.43 -2.21 17.83
N GLY A 238 -20.13 -2.47 18.03
CA GLY A 238 -19.17 -2.46 16.95
C GLY A 238 -19.44 -3.59 15.95
N ALA A 239 -19.20 -3.30 14.69
CA ALA A 239 -19.56 -4.19 13.60
C ALA A 239 -18.52 -4.14 12.47
N VAL A 240 -18.53 -5.13 11.58
CA VAL A 240 -17.77 -5.10 10.33
C VAL A 240 -18.71 -4.74 9.18
N LEU A 241 -18.34 -3.77 8.36
CA LEU A 241 -19.01 -3.38 7.13
C LEU A 241 -18.10 -3.71 5.95
N PHE A 242 -18.53 -4.65 5.10
CA PHE A 242 -17.69 -5.17 4.02
C PHE A 242 -17.57 -4.21 2.85
N LEU A 243 -16.36 -3.70 2.58
CA LEU A 243 -16.09 -2.76 1.49
C LEU A 243 -16.59 -3.23 0.13
N ASP A 244 -16.35 -4.49 -0.24
CA ASP A 244 -16.79 -5.05 -1.53
C ASP A 244 -18.32 -5.07 -1.70
N SER A 245 -19.07 -5.00 -0.59
CA SER A 245 -20.53 -4.86 -0.60
C SER A 245 -21.02 -3.41 -0.67
N VAL A 246 -20.15 -2.44 -0.41
CA VAL A 246 -20.52 -1.02 -0.38
C VAL A 246 -20.69 -0.50 -1.80
N GLN A 247 -21.92 -0.15 -2.17
CA GLN A 247 -22.27 0.33 -3.51
C GLN A 247 -23.63 1.05 -3.53
N THR A 248 -23.90 1.76 -4.62
CA THR A 248 -25.25 2.30 -4.90
C THR A 248 -26.25 1.16 -5.14
N SER A 249 -27.46 1.26 -4.59
CA SER A 249 -28.51 0.23 -4.74
C SER A 249 -28.90 -0.07 -6.19
N SER A 250 -28.96 0.96 -7.04
CA SER A 250 -29.29 0.85 -8.47
C SER A 250 -28.11 0.40 -9.34
N GLY A 251 -26.90 0.36 -8.80
CA GLY A 251 -25.66 0.24 -9.56
C GLY A 251 -25.33 1.47 -10.44
N VAL A 252 -26.13 2.53 -10.36
CA VAL A 252 -25.99 3.77 -11.11
C VAL A 252 -25.80 4.92 -10.13
N TRP A 253 -24.75 5.71 -10.37
CA TRP A 253 -24.47 6.88 -9.57
C TRP A 253 -25.51 7.99 -9.76
N ASN A 254 -26.14 8.42 -8.66
CA ASN A 254 -26.98 9.61 -8.61
C ASN A 254 -26.43 10.59 -7.56
N PRO A 255 -25.85 11.74 -7.97
CA PRO A 255 -25.27 12.71 -7.03
C PRO A 255 -26.31 13.51 -6.24
N ALA A 256 -27.59 13.51 -6.65
CA ALA A 256 -28.67 14.20 -5.95
C ALA A 256 -29.20 13.38 -4.77
N ASP A 257 -29.17 12.05 -4.89
CA ASP A 257 -29.64 11.11 -3.87
C ASP A 257 -28.74 9.85 -3.86
N PRO A 258 -27.57 9.93 -3.22
CA PRO A 258 -26.62 8.82 -3.17
C PRO A 258 -27.10 7.76 -2.18
N ASP A 259 -27.89 6.79 -2.63
CA ASP A 259 -28.32 5.61 -1.84
C ASP A 259 -27.18 4.57 -1.76
N ILE A 260 -26.20 4.83 -0.89
CA ILE A 260 -25.04 3.96 -0.67
C ILE A 260 -25.35 2.95 0.43
N ARG A 261 -25.35 1.66 0.07
CA ARG A 261 -25.64 0.55 0.97
C ARG A 261 -24.46 -0.40 1.08
N GLY A 262 -24.41 -1.14 2.18
CA GLY A 262 -23.46 -2.22 2.38
C GLY A 262 -24.03 -3.35 3.24
N LEU A 263 -23.24 -4.40 3.42
CA LEU A 263 -23.52 -5.54 4.27
C LEU A 263 -22.71 -5.43 5.56
N ARG A 264 -23.43 -5.41 6.68
CA ARG A 264 -22.88 -5.29 8.03
C ARG A 264 -23.06 -6.59 8.80
N ILE A 265 -22.08 -6.94 9.64
CA ILE A 265 -22.21 -7.97 10.66
C ILE A 265 -21.73 -7.40 12.00
N CYS A 266 -22.62 -7.33 12.98
CA CYS A 266 -22.25 -7.12 14.38
C CYS A 266 -21.96 -8.49 15.02
N PRO A 267 -20.71 -8.79 15.46
CA PRO A 267 -20.38 -10.07 16.07
C PRO A 267 -21.24 -10.39 17.29
N HIS A 268 -21.49 -9.41 18.17
CA HIS A 268 -22.30 -9.59 19.38
C HIS A 268 -23.75 -10.01 19.03
N SER A 269 -24.41 -9.25 18.16
CA SER A 269 -25.78 -9.57 17.71
C SER A 269 -25.84 -10.90 16.95
N LEU A 270 -24.82 -11.22 16.16
CA LEU A 270 -24.72 -12.49 15.44
C LEU A 270 -24.62 -13.66 16.41
N SER A 271 -23.78 -13.58 17.44
CA SER A 271 -23.65 -14.60 18.48
C SER A 271 -24.99 -14.87 19.17
N GLY A 272 -25.72 -13.81 19.56
CA GLY A 272 -27.06 -13.94 20.13
C GLY A 272 -28.06 -14.61 19.19
N ARG A 273 -28.08 -14.25 17.90
CA ARG A 273 -28.98 -14.85 16.88
C ARG A 273 -28.66 -16.33 16.63
N LEU A 274 -27.39 -16.69 16.63
CA LEU A 274 -26.95 -18.08 16.43
C LEU A 274 -27.06 -18.91 17.71
N GLY A 275 -27.18 -18.27 18.87
CA GLY A 275 -27.15 -18.91 20.18
C GLY A 275 -25.79 -19.51 20.52
N ILE A 276 -24.70 -18.93 20.00
CA ILE A 276 -23.31 -19.31 20.30
C ILE A 276 -22.72 -18.27 21.27
N PRO A 277 -21.70 -18.61 22.09
CA PRO A 277 -21.15 -17.65 23.04
C PRO A 277 -20.43 -16.48 22.36
N SER A 278 -19.66 -16.78 21.31
CA SER A 278 -18.91 -15.77 20.57
C SER A 278 -18.64 -16.26 19.14
N VAL A 279 -18.43 -15.32 18.21
CA VAL A 279 -18.01 -15.63 16.84
C VAL A 279 -16.61 -16.27 16.83
N GLN A 280 -15.78 -16.00 17.84
CA GLN A 280 -14.45 -16.61 17.99
C GLN A 280 -14.53 -18.14 18.11
N TRP A 281 -15.50 -18.68 18.85
CA TRP A 281 -15.74 -20.12 18.92
C TRP A 281 -16.07 -20.71 17.55
N PHE A 282 -16.94 -20.04 16.79
CA PHE A 282 -17.25 -20.46 15.42
C PHE A 282 -16.01 -20.44 14.52
N GLY A 283 -15.18 -19.39 14.63
CA GLY A 283 -13.93 -19.27 13.90
C GLY A 283 -12.94 -20.38 14.22
N TYR A 284 -12.74 -20.67 15.50
CA TYR A 284 -11.88 -21.75 15.98
C TYR A 284 -12.29 -23.12 15.45
N GLU A 285 -13.59 -23.45 15.55
CA GLU A 285 -14.10 -24.72 15.03
C GLU A 285 -13.99 -24.80 13.51
N LEU A 286 -14.20 -23.68 12.81
CA LEU A 286 -14.02 -23.61 11.36
C LEU A 286 -12.56 -23.81 10.97
N GLN A 287 -11.60 -23.27 11.71
CA GLN A 287 -10.15 -23.46 11.48
C GLN A 287 -9.71 -24.90 11.74
N LYS A 288 -10.32 -25.60 12.70
CA LYS A 288 -10.06 -27.04 12.89
C LYS A 288 -10.72 -27.89 11.81
N ASN A 289 -11.91 -27.49 11.37
CA ASN A 289 -12.80 -28.32 10.58
C ASN A 289 -13.30 -27.59 9.31
N HIS A 290 -12.38 -27.25 8.40
CA HIS A 290 -12.64 -26.45 7.19
C HIS A 290 -13.74 -27.01 6.25
N HIS A 291 -14.07 -28.28 6.36
CA HIS A 291 -14.99 -29.01 5.48
C HIS A 291 -16.42 -29.10 6.03
N LEU A 292 -16.64 -28.76 7.31
CA LEU A 292 -17.95 -28.87 7.95
C LEU A 292 -18.91 -27.79 7.47
N ARG A 293 -20.20 -28.11 7.55
CA ARG A 293 -21.27 -27.17 7.17
C ARG A 293 -21.59 -26.23 8.33
N PHE A 294 -22.22 -25.10 7.99
CA PHE A 294 -22.58 -24.06 8.95
C PHE A 294 -23.32 -24.59 10.20
N ALA A 295 -24.33 -25.46 9.99
CA ALA A 295 -25.14 -25.99 11.09
C ALA A 295 -24.34 -26.88 12.04
N GLU A 296 -23.40 -27.66 11.51
CA GLU A 296 -22.52 -28.54 12.30
C GLU A 296 -21.54 -27.70 13.12
N LEU A 297 -20.89 -26.71 12.50
CA LEU A 297 -19.99 -25.78 13.18
C LEU A 297 -20.71 -25.00 14.29
N THR A 298 -21.93 -24.54 14.03
CA THR A 298 -22.75 -23.84 15.02
C THR A 298 -23.11 -24.76 16.19
N ARG A 299 -23.45 -26.03 15.92
CA ARG A 299 -23.74 -27.01 16.97
C ARG A 299 -22.51 -27.28 17.83
N ILE A 300 -21.35 -27.53 17.22
CA ILE A 300 -20.09 -27.80 17.94
C ILE A 300 -19.68 -26.59 18.77
N ALA A 301 -19.80 -25.38 18.22
CA ALA A 301 -19.49 -24.15 18.95
C ALA A 301 -20.38 -23.94 20.19
N LYS A 302 -21.64 -24.43 20.18
CA LYS A 302 -22.52 -24.44 21.36
C LYS A 302 -22.08 -25.47 22.38
N GLU A 303 -21.96 -26.72 21.95
CA GLU A 303 -21.62 -27.86 22.82
C GLU A 303 -20.25 -27.65 23.49
N SER A 304 -19.26 -27.14 22.75
CA SER A 304 -17.90 -26.91 23.26
C SER A 304 -17.81 -25.78 24.28
N SER A 305 -18.78 -24.86 24.26
CA SER A 305 -18.83 -23.76 25.23
C SER A 305 -19.44 -24.12 26.57
N GLU A 306 -20.28 -25.16 26.59
CA GLU A 306 -20.88 -25.71 27.80
C GLU A 306 -19.88 -26.59 28.57
N ALA A 307 -18.80 -27.02 27.92
CA ALA A 307 -17.66 -27.63 28.58
C ALA A 307 -16.90 -26.57 29.39
N THR A 308 -16.95 -26.69 30.72
CA THR A 308 -16.45 -25.71 31.71
C THR A 308 -14.96 -25.36 31.62
N GLU A 309 -14.16 -26.07 30.82
CA GLU A 309 -12.73 -25.83 30.67
C GLU A 309 -12.39 -25.34 29.24
N LEU A 310 -11.92 -24.10 29.15
CA LEU A 310 -11.34 -23.55 27.93
C LEU A 310 -10.10 -24.39 27.57
N SER A 311 -10.15 -25.14 26.46
CA SER A 311 -9.00 -25.91 25.98
C SER A 311 -7.79 -24.99 25.75
N SER A 312 -6.59 -25.47 26.06
CA SER A 312 -5.33 -24.72 25.85
C SER A 312 -5.17 -24.26 24.39
N GLU A 313 -5.63 -25.08 23.44
CA GLU A 313 -5.62 -24.80 22.00
C GLU A 313 -6.54 -23.62 21.61
N TYR A 314 -7.71 -23.50 22.25
CA TYR A 314 -8.60 -22.36 22.03
C TYR A 314 -8.03 -21.07 22.62
N LEU A 315 -7.42 -21.15 23.80
CA LEU A 315 -6.73 -19.99 24.39
C LEU A 315 -5.56 -19.52 23.53
N GLU A 316 -4.83 -20.44 22.90
CA GLU A 316 -3.78 -20.10 21.94
C GLU A 316 -4.33 -19.42 20.69
N PHE A 317 -5.44 -19.93 20.13
CA PHE A 317 -6.16 -19.29 19.02
C PHE A 317 -6.60 -17.85 19.36
N LEU A 318 -7.15 -17.64 20.56
CA LEU A 318 -7.66 -16.33 20.98
C LEU A 318 -6.57 -15.26 21.12
N LYS A 319 -5.31 -15.63 21.36
CA LYS A 319 -4.21 -14.65 21.54
C LYS A 319 -4.05 -13.73 20.34
N GLU A 320 -4.36 -14.18 19.13
CA GLU A 320 -4.27 -13.37 17.91
C GLU A 320 -5.32 -12.24 17.87
N TYR A 321 -6.48 -12.44 18.48
CA TYR A 321 -7.63 -11.55 18.38
C TYR A 321 -7.91 -10.74 19.66
N GLN A 322 -7.12 -10.95 20.72
CA GLN A 322 -7.29 -10.27 21.99
C GLN A 322 -6.53 -8.93 22.06
N PRO A 323 -7.17 -7.85 22.55
CA PRO A 323 -6.53 -6.55 22.67
C PRO A 323 -5.49 -6.47 23.81
N GLU A 324 -5.51 -7.38 24.78
CA GLU A 324 -4.76 -7.30 26.06
C GLU A 324 -3.56 -8.25 26.13
N THR A 325 -2.87 -8.48 25.01
CA THR A 325 -1.58 -9.16 25.07
C THR A 325 -0.51 -8.23 25.64
N LYS A 326 0.49 -8.78 26.33
CA LYS A 326 1.65 -8.01 26.81
C LYS A 326 2.31 -7.21 25.68
N ASP A 327 2.34 -7.79 24.48
CA ASP A 327 2.88 -7.15 23.29
C ASP A 327 2.06 -5.91 22.90
N ASN A 328 0.73 -6.00 22.92
CA ASN A 328 -0.16 -4.86 22.62
C ASN A 328 -0.04 -3.72 23.66
N GLU A 329 0.22 -4.04 24.92
CA GLU A 329 0.50 -3.02 25.96
C GLU A 329 1.83 -2.31 25.71
N VAL A 330 2.88 -3.06 25.40
CA VAL A 330 4.21 -2.52 25.05
C VAL A 330 4.11 -1.65 23.80
N ILE A 331 3.41 -2.11 22.77
CA ILE A 331 3.16 -1.39 21.52
C ILE A 331 2.44 -0.05 21.80
N ARG A 332 1.39 -0.06 22.65
CA ARG A 332 0.68 1.17 23.03
C ARG A 332 1.55 2.13 23.84
N GLY A 333 2.39 1.59 24.72
CA GLY A 333 3.33 2.37 25.53
C GLY A 333 4.47 3.00 24.74
N ALA A 334 4.86 2.41 23.60
CA ALA A 334 5.94 2.90 22.75
C ALA A 334 5.63 4.25 22.05
N GLY A 335 4.38 4.74 22.14
CA GLY A 335 3.93 5.96 21.48
C GLY A 335 3.82 5.81 19.96
N GLN A 336 2.91 6.55 19.34
CA GLN A 336 2.84 6.61 17.88
C GLN A 336 3.90 7.58 17.36
N SER A 337 4.68 7.15 16.37
CA SER A 337 5.53 8.09 15.63
C SER A 337 4.62 9.08 14.90
N ALA A 338 4.79 10.37 15.19
CA ALA A 338 4.07 11.43 14.47
C ALA A 338 4.54 11.58 13.00
N GLN A 339 5.69 10.97 12.66
CA GLN A 339 6.27 11.06 11.32
C GLN A 339 5.52 10.15 10.34
N PRO A 340 5.10 10.66 9.16
CA PRO A 340 4.44 9.85 8.14
C PRO A 340 5.47 8.94 7.46
N MET A 341 5.59 7.71 7.95
CA MET A 341 6.48 6.68 7.40
C MET A 341 5.79 5.88 6.29
N ASP A 342 6.55 5.41 5.31
CA ASP A 342 6.12 4.35 4.40
C ASP A 342 5.94 3.04 5.19
N PRO A 343 4.96 2.17 4.85
CA PRO A 343 4.76 0.89 5.53
C PRO A 343 6.02 0.02 5.67
N ARG A 344 6.89 -0.04 4.66
CA ARG A 344 8.14 -0.83 4.70
C ARG A 344 9.17 -0.22 5.62
N VAL A 345 9.27 1.11 5.64
CA VAL A 345 10.17 1.85 6.54
C VAL A 345 9.67 1.76 7.98
N SER A 346 8.36 1.88 8.19
CA SER A 346 7.71 1.67 9.48
C SER A 346 7.97 0.25 10.00
N GLU A 347 7.82 -0.78 9.15
CA GLU A 347 8.05 -2.18 9.58
C GLU A 347 9.51 -2.41 9.96
N LEU A 348 10.46 -1.78 9.26
CA LEU A 348 11.88 -1.81 9.65
C LEU A 348 12.12 -1.05 10.96
N PHE A 349 11.53 0.12 11.13
CA PHE A 349 11.65 0.92 12.35
C PHE A 349 11.20 0.13 13.58
N TRP A 350 10.02 -0.49 13.53
CA TRP A 350 9.50 -1.28 14.66
C TRP A 350 10.31 -2.55 14.96
N GLN A 351 10.99 -3.12 13.97
CA GLN A 351 11.94 -4.21 14.18
C GLN A 351 13.18 -3.81 15.02
N TYR A 352 13.52 -2.52 15.04
CA TYR A 352 14.57 -1.96 15.90
C TYR A 352 14.04 -1.50 17.25
N GLU A 353 12.87 -0.85 17.28
CA GLU A 353 12.31 -0.32 18.54
C GLU A 353 11.72 -1.43 19.42
N LEU A 354 11.12 -2.45 18.81
CA LEU A 354 10.45 -3.56 19.51
C LEU A 354 10.92 -4.93 18.96
N PRO A 355 12.24 -5.25 19.05
CA PRO A 355 12.81 -6.46 18.46
C PRO A 355 12.26 -7.75 19.07
N GLY A 356 11.80 -7.72 20.33
CA GLY A 356 11.16 -8.88 20.97
C GLY A 356 9.85 -9.32 20.30
N ILE A 357 9.15 -8.38 19.65
CA ILE A 357 7.85 -8.61 19.01
C ILE A 357 8.01 -8.84 17.51
N TYR A 358 8.85 -8.04 16.84
CA TYR A 358 8.93 -8.00 15.37
C TYR A 358 10.16 -8.70 14.78
N SER A 359 11.17 -8.99 15.61
CA SER A 359 12.43 -9.60 15.16
C SER A 359 12.72 -10.96 15.81
N SER A 360 12.24 -11.19 17.04
CA SER A 360 12.49 -12.41 17.83
C SER A 360 13.98 -12.80 17.92
N GLY A 361 14.88 -11.81 17.95
CA GLY A 361 16.33 -12.01 18.00
C GLY A 361 16.99 -12.32 16.65
N GLU A 362 16.24 -12.36 15.56
CA GLU A 362 16.78 -12.46 14.20
C GLU A 362 17.15 -11.08 13.61
N GLN A 363 17.84 -11.10 12.47
CA GLN A 363 18.12 -9.88 11.72
C GLN A 363 16.81 -9.23 11.22
N PRO A 364 16.76 -7.90 11.07
CA PRO A 364 15.59 -7.23 10.51
C PRO A 364 15.32 -7.68 9.07
N HIS A 365 14.05 -7.86 8.75
CA HIS A 365 13.56 -8.30 7.45
C HIS A 365 12.89 -7.13 6.72
N VAL A 366 13.22 -6.95 5.44
CA VAL A 366 12.56 -6.00 4.55
C VAL A 366 11.99 -6.74 3.36
N TYR A 367 10.69 -6.58 3.11
CA TYR A 367 9.98 -7.25 2.03
C TYR A 367 9.76 -6.30 0.85
N LEU A 368 10.49 -6.51 -0.24
CA LEU A 368 10.33 -5.71 -1.46
C LEU A 368 9.13 -6.22 -2.28
N GLY A 369 8.31 -5.30 -2.78
CA GLY A 369 7.10 -5.65 -3.55
C GLY A 369 7.43 -6.29 -4.90
N ILE A 370 6.53 -7.09 -5.46
CA ILE A 370 6.71 -7.61 -6.82
C ILE A 370 6.40 -6.50 -7.82
N LEU A 371 7.41 -6.07 -8.59
CA LEU A 371 7.25 -5.08 -9.65
C LEU A 371 6.69 -5.74 -10.92
N ASN A 372 5.97 -4.96 -11.72
CA ASN A 372 5.61 -5.37 -13.07
C ASN A 372 6.86 -5.28 -13.97
N GLU A 373 7.63 -6.37 -14.04
CA GLU A 373 8.93 -6.44 -14.72
C GLU A 373 9.04 -7.68 -15.63
N ASP A 374 10.06 -7.73 -16.51
CA ASP A 374 10.37 -8.98 -17.22
C ASP A 374 10.98 -10.01 -16.27
N SER A 375 10.18 -11.00 -15.84
CA SER A 375 10.62 -12.05 -14.91
C SER A 375 11.75 -12.94 -15.42
N SER A 376 12.06 -12.91 -16.73
CA SER A 376 13.22 -13.61 -17.31
C SER A 376 14.56 -12.89 -17.09
N ARG A 377 14.52 -11.61 -16.67
CA ARG A 377 15.71 -10.79 -16.39
C ARG A 377 16.02 -10.76 -14.89
N ARG A 378 17.20 -10.22 -14.55
CA ARG A 378 17.57 -9.86 -13.17
C ARG A 378 16.48 -8.98 -12.55
N CYS A 379 16.24 -9.11 -11.24
CA CYS A 379 15.21 -8.31 -10.59
C CYS A 379 15.54 -6.81 -10.66
N ALA A 380 14.54 -6.00 -11.00
CA ALA A 380 14.63 -4.55 -11.08
C ALA A 380 15.03 -3.91 -9.75
N TRP A 381 14.74 -4.55 -8.61
CA TRP A 381 15.19 -4.12 -7.28
C TRP A 381 16.70 -4.14 -7.06
N GLU A 382 17.46 -4.76 -7.97
CA GLU A 382 18.90 -4.52 -8.00
C GLU A 382 19.20 -3.03 -8.15
N GLN A 383 18.41 -2.34 -8.97
CA GLN A 383 18.51 -0.90 -9.09
C GLN A 383 18.08 -0.25 -7.78
N GLY A 384 18.95 0.62 -7.28
CA GLY A 384 18.81 1.26 -5.98
C GLY A 384 19.22 0.39 -4.77
N ARG A 385 19.78 -0.82 -4.95
CA ARG A 385 20.28 -1.64 -3.84
C ARG A 385 21.31 -0.90 -2.99
N THR A 386 22.19 -0.11 -3.61
CA THR A 386 23.18 0.74 -2.93
C THR A 386 22.53 1.83 -2.08
N TYR A 387 21.45 2.47 -2.56
CA TYR A 387 20.69 3.46 -1.77
C TYR A 387 20.04 2.82 -0.55
N ARG A 388 19.44 1.64 -0.69
CA ARG A 388 18.84 0.91 0.45
C ARG A 388 19.91 0.47 1.45
N SER A 389 21.02 -0.09 0.97
CA SER A 389 22.17 -0.47 1.80
C SER A 389 22.72 0.71 2.61
N LEU A 390 22.86 1.88 1.96
CA LEU A 390 23.26 3.11 2.63
C LEU A 390 22.25 3.52 3.71
N GLY A 391 20.95 3.49 3.37
CA GLY A 391 19.87 3.87 4.28
C GLY A 391 19.81 2.96 5.51
N TYR A 392 19.89 1.64 5.32
CA TYR A 392 19.91 0.69 6.43
C TYR A 392 21.14 0.87 7.32
N SER A 393 22.32 1.05 6.71
CA SER A 393 23.58 1.24 7.45
C SER A 393 23.56 2.53 8.25
N PHE A 394 23.07 3.62 7.65
CA PHE A 394 22.91 4.91 8.31
C PHE A 394 21.93 4.84 9.47
N PHE A 395 20.74 4.27 9.24
CA PHE A 395 19.73 4.08 10.28
C PHE A 395 20.25 3.23 11.43
N ASN A 396 20.95 2.12 11.13
CA ASN A 396 21.60 1.27 12.13
C ASN A 396 22.64 2.03 12.96
N ASN A 397 23.52 2.80 12.31
CA ASN A 397 24.54 3.60 13.00
C ASN A 397 23.94 4.70 13.90
N SER A 398 22.70 5.15 13.64
CA SER A 398 21.99 6.09 14.50
C SER A 398 21.45 5.48 15.81
N ARG A 399 21.48 4.14 15.94
CA ARG A 399 20.99 3.42 17.12
C ARG A 399 22.13 3.13 18.10
N PRO A 400 21.84 3.01 19.42
CA PRO A 400 22.82 2.59 20.40
C PRO A 400 23.47 1.26 20.00
N ALA A 401 24.76 1.08 20.28
CA ALA A 401 25.52 -0.12 19.87
C ALA A 401 24.87 -1.46 20.30
N ALA A 402 24.13 -1.48 21.42
CA ALA A 402 23.41 -2.66 21.89
C ALA A 402 22.21 -3.07 21.00
N ASN A 403 21.70 -2.13 20.20
CA ASN A 403 20.53 -2.31 19.32
C ASN A 403 20.93 -2.28 17.84
N GLN A 404 22.23 -2.36 17.54
CA GLN A 404 22.73 -2.44 16.17
C GLN A 404 22.74 -3.88 15.68
N PHE A 405 22.41 -4.05 14.40
CA PHE A 405 22.45 -5.31 13.69
C PHE A 405 23.67 -5.37 12.77
N ALA A 406 24.10 -6.60 12.43
CA ALA A 406 25.19 -6.83 11.49
C ALA A 406 24.69 -6.80 10.03
N ALA A 407 23.43 -7.14 9.81
CA ALA A 407 22.84 -7.24 8.48
C ALA A 407 21.33 -6.96 8.50
N VAL A 408 20.78 -6.67 7.32
CA VAL A 408 19.33 -6.69 7.04
C VAL A 408 19.08 -7.75 5.97
N HIS A 409 18.00 -8.53 6.09
CA HIS A 409 17.57 -9.47 5.06
C HIS A 409 16.52 -8.84 4.15
N GLU A 410 16.87 -8.64 2.88
CA GLU A 410 15.92 -8.21 1.85
C GLU A 410 15.27 -9.42 1.16
N PHE A 411 13.96 -9.54 1.27
CA PHE A 411 13.19 -10.54 0.52
C PHE A 411 12.86 -10.01 -0.87
N VAL A 412 13.50 -10.60 -1.88
CA VAL A 412 13.44 -10.17 -3.27
C VAL A 412 13.39 -11.36 -4.22
N ARG A 413 12.96 -11.12 -5.47
CA ARG A 413 12.96 -12.15 -6.51
C ARG A 413 14.38 -12.45 -6.97
N ARG A 414 14.75 -13.73 -7.01
CA ARG A 414 15.96 -14.22 -7.67
C ARG A 414 15.62 -15.38 -8.59
N GLY A 415 15.62 -15.11 -9.90
CA GLY A 415 15.09 -16.04 -10.89
C GLY A 415 13.61 -16.32 -10.63
N GLY A 416 13.25 -17.59 -10.50
CA GLY A 416 11.87 -18.06 -10.25
C GLY A 416 11.52 -18.29 -8.77
N ARG A 417 12.22 -17.65 -7.83
CA ARG A 417 11.97 -17.80 -6.37
C ARG A 417 12.06 -16.47 -5.65
N ILE A 418 11.44 -16.36 -4.47
CA ILE A 418 11.78 -15.33 -3.49
C ILE A 418 12.91 -15.85 -2.60
N VAL A 419 13.90 -15.01 -2.34
CA VAL A 419 15.03 -15.32 -1.47
C VAL A 419 15.25 -14.18 -0.49
N ALA A 420 15.77 -14.50 0.69
CA ALA A 420 16.33 -13.52 1.61
C ALA A 420 17.78 -13.24 1.19
N GLU A 421 18.06 -12.03 0.71
CA GLU A 421 19.42 -11.57 0.43
C GLU A 421 19.95 -10.78 1.61
N GLU A 422 21.14 -11.17 2.09
CA GLU A 422 21.80 -10.49 3.19
C GLU A 422 22.46 -9.19 2.70
N ILE A 423 22.09 -8.08 3.35
CA ILE A 423 22.70 -6.76 3.16
C ILE A 423 23.52 -6.46 4.41
N THR A 424 24.85 -6.58 4.31
CA THR A 424 25.78 -6.28 5.41
C THR A 424 25.75 -4.78 5.72
N LEU A 425 25.56 -4.44 7.01
CA LEU A 425 25.49 -3.06 7.45
C LEU A 425 26.88 -2.49 7.68
N SER A 426 27.13 -1.34 7.08
CA SER A 426 28.43 -0.68 7.10
C SER A 426 28.59 0.26 8.29
N GLY A 427 29.79 0.29 8.85
CA GLY A 427 30.12 1.24 9.93
C GLY A 427 30.23 2.69 9.45
N THR A 428 30.29 3.62 10.40
CA THR A 428 30.20 5.07 10.18
C THR A 428 31.14 5.62 9.10
N LYS A 429 32.40 5.14 9.03
CA LYS A 429 33.38 5.63 8.04
C LYS A 429 32.97 5.35 6.59
N THR A 430 32.49 4.13 6.35
CA THR A 430 32.01 3.72 5.02
C THR A 430 30.72 4.46 4.68
N VAL A 431 29.80 4.57 5.63
CA VAL A 431 28.55 5.35 5.45
C VAL A 431 28.85 6.79 5.06
N ASN A 432 29.78 7.47 5.73
CA ASN A 432 30.16 8.84 5.38
C ASN A 432 30.77 8.93 3.98
N SER A 433 31.60 7.95 3.60
CA SER A 433 32.18 7.87 2.25
C SER A 433 31.12 7.66 1.17
N ASP A 434 30.12 6.82 1.44
CA ASP A 434 28.99 6.54 0.55
C ASP A 434 28.02 7.73 0.45
N LEU A 435 27.80 8.47 1.55
CA LEU A 435 27.07 9.74 1.56
C LEU A 435 27.77 10.79 0.70
N ASP A 436 29.09 10.94 0.83
CA ASP A 436 29.87 11.85 0.00
C ASP A 436 29.83 11.44 -1.48
N LEU A 437 29.84 10.14 -1.76
CA LEU A 437 29.66 9.64 -3.12
C LEU A 437 28.28 10.00 -3.66
N LEU A 438 27.21 9.79 -2.89
CA LEU A 438 25.85 10.18 -3.26
C LEU A 438 25.76 11.69 -3.53
N ARG A 439 26.31 12.52 -2.63
CA ARG A 439 26.34 13.98 -2.77
C ARG A 439 27.04 14.41 -4.06
N ARG A 440 28.21 13.82 -4.37
CA ARG A 440 28.93 14.07 -5.63
C ARG A 440 28.12 13.62 -6.85
N ARG A 441 27.44 12.48 -6.78
CA ARG A 441 26.60 11.97 -7.88
C ARG A 441 25.41 12.88 -8.14
N LEU A 442 24.71 13.34 -7.11
CA LEU A 442 23.61 14.29 -7.21
C LEU A 442 24.12 15.62 -7.80
N ALA A 443 25.17 16.20 -7.23
CA ALA A 443 25.75 17.45 -7.73
C ALA A 443 26.17 17.35 -9.21
N HIS A 444 26.76 16.23 -9.60
CA HIS A 444 27.12 15.98 -11.00
C HIS A 444 25.88 15.87 -11.89
N ALA A 445 24.85 15.13 -11.47
CA ALA A 445 23.61 15.01 -12.22
C ALA A 445 22.87 16.35 -12.34
N HIS A 446 22.85 17.19 -11.30
CA HIS A 446 22.30 18.55 -11.39
C HIS A 446 23.08 19.37 -12.42
N ALA A 447 24.42 19.35 -12.37
CA ALA A 447 25.24 20.01 -13.38
C ALA A 447 25.00 19.48 -14.81
N THR A 448 24.56 18.22 -14.96
CA THR A 448 24.20 17.63 -16.25
C THR A 448 22.79 18.01 -16.72
N PHE A 449 21.78 17.96 -15.84
CA PHE A 449 20.37 17.93 -16.25
C PHE A 449 19.54 19.16 -15.85
N ASP A 450 20.02 20.02 -14.96
CA ASP A 450 19.19 21.04 -14.29
C ASP A 450 18.87 22.29 -15.14
N GLU A 451 19.09 22.24 -16.46
CA GLU A 451 18.76 23.32 -17.41
C GLU A 451 17.23 23.47 -17.63
N GLY A 452 16.50 23.89 -16.60
CA GLY A 452 15.08 24.26 -16.68
C GLY A 452 14.12 23.09 -16.88
N LEU A 453 14.50 21.89 -16.43
CA LEU A 453 13.62 20.73 -16.28
C LEU A 453 12.72 20.88 -15.05
N ALA A 454 11.56 20.24 -15.07
CA ALA A 454 10.76 20.08 -13.87
C ALA A 454 11.47 19.15 -12.88
N SER A 455 11.26 19.34 -11.58
CA SER A 455 11.92 18.56 -10.52
C SER A 455 11.73 17.04 -10.72
N GLU A 456 10.53 16.59 -11.06
CA GLU A 456 10.27 15.17 -11.34
C GLU A 456 11.04 14.63 -12.54
N SER A 457 11.26 15.47 -13.56
CA SER A 457 12.01 15.09 -14.76
C SER A 457 13.49 14.89 -14.46
N PHE A 458 14.06 15.72 -13.57
CA PHE A 458 15.41 15.52 -13.06
C PHE A 458 15.54 14.14 -12.39
N TRP A 459 14.63 13.77 -11.50
CA TRP A 459 14.69 12.49 -10.79
C TRP A 459 14.55 11.28 -11.72
N PHE A 460 13.70 11.37 -12.75
CA PHE A 460 13.64 10.34 -13.79
C PHE A 460 14.98 10.17 -14.54
N LEU A 461 15.65 11.27 -14.89
CA LEU A 461 16.98 11.23 -15.52
C LEU A 461 18.05 10.75 -14.55
N TYR A 462 17.98 11.12 -13.27
CA TYR A 462 18.90 10.64 -12.24
C TYR A 462 18.82 9.12 -12.12
N ALA A 463 17.61 8.55 -12.03
CA ALA A 463 17.40 7.10 -12.00
C ALA A 463 17.95 6.42 -13.26
N LEU A 464 17.72 7.01 -14.45
CA LEU A 464 18.28 6.51 -15.70
C LEU A 464 19.81 6.58 -15.74
N SER A 465 20.42 7.64 -15.18
CA SER A 465 21.89 7.77 -15.11
C SER A 465 22.54 6.66 -14.26
N ASP A 466 21.82 6.16 -13.26
CA ASP A 466 22.28 5.06 -12.41
C ASP A 466 22.19 3.73 -13.18
N ILE A 467 21.09 3.52 -13.92
CA ILE A 467 20.90 2.34 -14.78
C ILE A 467 21.98 2.25 -15.87
N TYR A 468 22.34 3.37 -16.51
CA TYR A 468 23.37 3.39 -17.56
C TYR A 468 24.77 3.09 -17.00
N ARG A 469 25.06 3.61 -15.81
CA ARG A 469 26.35 3.43 -15.13
C ARG A 469 26.59 1.98 -14.68
N ASP A 470 25.52 1.26 -14.33
CA ASP A 470 25.55 -0.17 -13.98
C ASP A 470 25.57 -1.08 -15.24
N GLY A 471 26.08 -0.61 -16.38
CA GLY A 471 26.03 -1.28 -17.69
C GLY A 471 26.54 -2.73 -17.75
N ALA A 472 27.20 -3.24 -16.70
CA ALA A 472 27.55 -4.65 -16.55
C ALA A 472 26.36 -5.57 -16.14
N GLY A 473 25.29 -5.02 -15.56
CA GLY A 473 24.13 -5.75 -15.04
C GLY A 473 22.92 -5.82 -15.98
N THR A 474 22.87 -4.99 -17.02
CA THR A 474 21.75 -4.92 -17.99
C THR A 474 22.14 -5.51 -19.33
N THR A 475 21.40 -6.52 -19.80
CA THR A 475 21.75 -7.24 -21.05
C THR A 475 21.60 -6.41 -22.32
N THR A 476 20.87 -5.27 -22.30
CA THR A 476 20.89 -4.22 -23.33
C THR A 476 20.37 -2.90 -22.76
N VAL A 477 21.23 -1.88 -22.65
CA VAL A 477 20.83 -0.50 -22.35
C VAL A 477 20.16 0.10 -23.61
N PRO A 478 19.08 0.90 -23.50
CA PRO A 478 18.44 1.51 -24.66
C PRO A 478 19.39 2.41 -25.46
N SER A 479 19.24 2.48 -26.77
CA SER A 479 19.91 3.51 -27.58
C SER A 479 19.30 4.90 -27.35
N ALA A 480 20.01 5.97 -27.75
CA ALA A 480 19.50 7.34 -27.66
C ALA A 480 18.09 7.49 -28.24
N LYS A 481 17.86 6.94 -29.44
CA LYS A 481 16.58 7.01 -30.13
C LYS A 481 15.47 6.26 -29.38
N GLU A 482 15.81 5.10 -28.79
CA GLU A 482 14.87 4.32 -27.99
C GLU A 482 14.52 5.03 -26.69
N LEU A 483 15.51 5.65 -26.02
CA LEU A 483 15.28 6.41 -24.80
C LEU A 483 14.45 7.67 -25.07
N GLU A 484 14.74 8.42 -26.14
CA GLU A 484 13.92 9.55 -26.56
C GLU A 484 12.46 9.13 -26.80
N SER A 485 12.25 8.00 -27.48
CA SER A 485 10.91 7.46 -27.71
C SER A 485 10.24 7.04 -26.39
N PHE A 486 10.96 6.38 -25.50
CA PHE A 486 10.44 5.96 -24.20
C PHE A 486 10.02 7.16 -23.35
N LEU A 487 10.85 8.20 -23.26
CA LEU A 487 10.53 9.40 -22.48
C LEU A 487 9.37 10.19 -23.09
N THR A 488 9.25 10.26 -24.41
CA THR A 488 8.19 11.06 -25.08
C THR A 488 6.88 10.31 -25.30
N LYS A 489 6.89 8.98 -25.37
CA LYS A 489 5.72 8.16 -25.74
C LYS A 489 5.42 7.04 -24.74
N GLY A 490 6.34 6.77 -23.81
CA GLY A 490 6.25 5.68 -22.86
C GLY A 490 6.70 4.31 -23.39
N TYR A 491 7.25 4.22 -24.61
CA TYR A 491 7.79 2.99 -25.19
C TYR A 491 8.90 3.27 -26.22
N MET A 492 9.87 2.37 -26.34
CA MET A 492 11.12 2.54 -27.09
C MET A 492 10.95 2.42 -28.61
N ALA A 493 10.03 1.56 -29.07
CA ALA A 493 9.90 1.18 -30.47
C ALA A 493 8.53 1.57 -31.06
N GLN A 494 7.92 0.70 -31.86
CA GLN A 494 6.57 0.91 -32.41
C GLN A 494 5.47 0.35 -31.50
N SER A 495 5.84 -0.56 -30.60
CA SER A 495 4.94 -1.20 -29.64
C SER A 495 5.63 -1.44 -28.31
N THR A 496 4.83 -1.52 -27.25
CA THR A 496 5.32 -1.87 -25.91
C THR A 496 5.83 -3.30 -25.88
N LYS A 497 7.04 -3.48 -25.38
CA LYS A 497 7.73 -4.75 -25.19
C LYS A 497 8.06 -4.95 -23.71
N TRP A 498 8.43 -6.18 -23.35
CA TRP A 498 8.90 -6.47 -22.00
C TRP A 498 10.16 -5.70 -21.59
N ALA A 499 10.96 -5.23 -22.56
CA ALA A 499 12.08 -4.34 -22.29
C ALA A 499 11.61 -2.97 -21.75
N ASP A 500 10.51 -2.42 -22.27
CA ASP A 500 9.91 -1.17 -21.78
C ASP A 500 9.36 -1.34 -20.36
N ILE A 501 8.66 -2.45 -20.13
CA ILE A 501 8.10 -2.83 -18.82
C ILE A 501 9.22 -2.98 -17.79
N HIS A 502 10.29 -3.67 -18.16
CA HIS A 502 11.43 -3.84 -17.28
C HIS A 502 12.18 -2.53 -17.00
N LEU A 503 12.38 -1.66 -18.01
CA LEU A 503 13.01 -0.37 -17.79
C LEU A 503 12.18 0.50 -16.83
N LEU A 504 10.86 0.55 -16.99
CA LEU A 504 10.00 1.29 -16.06
C LEU A 504 10.13 0.74 -14.64
N ALA A 505 10.13 -0.59 -14.46
CA ALA A 505 10.33 -1.21 -13.16
C ALA A 505 11.69 -0.86 -12.55
N GLN A 506 12.76 -0.77 -13.34
CA GLN A 506 14.09 -0.36 -12.88
C GLN A 506 14.11 1.10 -12.41
N ILE A 507 13.47 2.01 -13.17
CA ILE A 507 13.31 3.42 -12.78
C ILE A 507 12.54 3.52 -11.46
N GLN A 508 11.40 2.83 -11.36
CA GLN A 508 10.59 2.81 -10.13
C GLN A 508 11.35 2.24 -8.93
N ALA A 509 12.12 1.16 -9.11
CA ALA A 509 12.93 0.56 -8.07
C ALA A 509 14.01 1.54 -7.54
N ALA A 510 14.72 2.22 -8.44
CA ALA A 510 15.73 3.21 -8.08
C ALA A 510 15.11 4.39 -7.30
N LEU A 511 14.03 4.97 -7.82
CA LEU A 511 13.34 6.11 -7.20
C LEU A 511 12.72 5.76 -5.84
N TYR A 512 12.09 4.59 -5.74
CA TYR A 512 11.53 4.14 -4.46
C TYR A 512 12.63 3.82 -3.44
N SER A 513 13.78 3.31 -3.88
CA SER A 513 14.94 3.11 -3.01
C SER A 513 15.51 4.43 -2.47
N LEU A 514 15.50 5.50 -3.28
CA LEU A 514 15.82 6.85 -2.80
C LEU A 514 14.76 7.37 -1.81
N ARG A 515 13.48 7.06 -2.01
CA ARG A 515 12.42 7.39 -1.03
C ARG A 515 12.64 6.69 0.31
N ILE A 516 12.99 5.40 0.30
CA ILE A 516 13.37 4.63 1.50
C ILE A 516 14.55 5.30 2.20
N LEU A 517 15.61 5.62 1.44
CA LEU A 517 16.80 6.29 1.97
C LEU A 517 16.44 7.62 2.66
N LYS A 518 15.65 8.47 1.99
CA LYS A 518 15.18 9.73 2.55
C LYS A 518 14.45 9.53 3.87
N GLN A 519 13.48 8.61 3.92
CA GLN A 519 12.72 8.40 5.15
C GLN A 519 13.60 7.85 6.28
N LEU A 520 14.56 6.99 5.98
CA LEU A 520 15.52 6.48 6.96
C LEU A 520 16.44 7.58 7.51
N PHE A 521 16.79 8.58 6.69
CA PHE A 521 17.46 9.79 7.17
C PHE A 521 16.56 10.59 8.11
N ASP A 522 15.30 10.80 7.72
CA ASP A 522 14.35 11.63 8.47
C ASP A 522 13.99 11.05 9.86
N ILE A 523 14.05 9.73 10.03
CA ILE A 523 13.73 9.05 11.31
C ILE A 523 14.96 8.62 12.12
N ALA A 524 16.17 8.85 11.61
CA ALA A 524 17.39 8.58 12.37
C ALA A 524 17.47 9.48 13.61
N ALA A 525 17.99 8.97 14.73
CA ALA A 525 18.04 9.71 15.99
C ALA A 525 18.97 10.94 15.88
N PRO A 526 18.58 12.15 16.32
CA PRO A 526 19.24 13.42 16.01
C PRO A 526 20.75 13.48 16.34
N GLY A 527 21.54 14.00 15.40
CA GLY A 527 22.97 14.31 15.47
C GLY A 527 23.36 15.28 14.34
N ASP A 528 24.45 16.04 14.48
CA ASP A 528 24.80 17.15 13.58
C ASP A 528 24.95 16.74 12.09
N ASP A 529 25.43 15.53 11.80
CA ASP A 529 25.58 14.99 10.42
C ASP A 529 24.22 14.67 9.72
N LEU A 530 23.11 14.61 10.48
CA LEU A 530 21.81 14.20 9.95
C LEU A 530 21.07 15.34 9.24
N VAL A 531 21.26 16.58 9.72
CA VAL A 531 20.54 17.75 9.18
C VAL A 531 20.95 18.02 7.73
N GLU A 532 22.24 17.88 7.41
CA GLU A 532 22.71 17.98 6.03
C GLU A 532 22.23 16.81 5.17
N SER A 533 22.16 15.60 5.73
CA SER A 533 21.79 14.38 5.00
C SER A 533 20.31 14.36 4.59
N SER A 534 19.39 14.81 5.47
CA SER A 534 17.96 14.92 5.14
C SER A 534 17.66 15.96 4.05
N SER A 535 18.53 16.98 3.89
CA SER A 535 18.37 17.99 2.84
C SER A 535 18.70 17.48 1.43
N LEU A 536 19.55 16.45 1.30
CA LEU A 536 20.04 15.92 0.01
C LEU A 536 18.93 15.40 -0.90
N LEU A 537 17.83 14.94 -0.32
CA LEU A 537 16.71 14.32 -1.02
C LEU A 537 15.41 15.06 -0.74
N ALA A 538 15.48 16.31 -0.28
CA ALA A 538 14.32 17.09 0.17
C ALA A 538 13.35 17.41 -0.98
N ASP A 539 13.86 17.54 -2.20
CA ASP A 539 13.13 17.82 -3.42
C ASP A 539 12.66 16.56 -4.17
N LEU A 540 12.77 15.36 -3.56
CA LEU A 540 12.15 14.15 -4.11
C LEU A 540 10.62 14.33 -4.22
N PRO A 541 10.04 14.17 -5.42
CA PRO A 541 8.60 14.22 -5.59
C PRO A 541 7.86 13.14 -4.78
N PRO A 542 6.57 13.33 -4.49
CA PRO A 542 5.73 12.32 -3.85
C PRO A 542 5.58 11.06 -4.71
N LEU A 543 5.24 9.93 -4.08
CA LEU A 543 5.18 8.61 -4.71
C LEU A 543 4.18 8.55 -5.87
N HIS A 544 3.06 9.29 -5.79
CA HIS A 544 2.08 9.33 -6.87
C HIS A 544 2.63 9.94 -8.17
N ILE A 545 3.69 10.76 -8.08
CA ILE A 545 4.43 11.32 -9.23
C ILE A 545 5.55 10.37 -9.65
N LEU A 546 6.42 9.97 -8.71
CA LEU A 546 7.60 9.15 -9.01
C LEU A 546 7.26 7.81 -9.66
N MET A 547 6.13 7.21 -9.30
CA MET A 547 5.72 5.92 -9.82
C MET A 547 4.92 6.01 -11.12
N SER A 548 4.69 7.21 -11.64
CA SER A 548 3.81 7.48 -12.78
C SER A 548 4.57 7.56 -14.12
N ARG A 549 4.24 6.65 -15.04
CA ARG A 549 4.69 6.71 -16.43
C ARG A 549 4.14 7.94 -17.16
N GLN A 550 2.91 8.34 -16.86
CA GLN A 550 2.30 9.55 -17.42
C GLN A 550 3.12 10.79 -17.06
N LYS A 551 3.62 10.88 -15.83
CA LYS A 551 4.48 12.00 -15.39
C LYS A 551 5.82 12.05 -16.10
N ILE A 552 6.39 10.89 -16.44
CA ILE A 552 7.56 10.82 -17.34
C ILE A 552 7.19 11.45 -18.69
N ILE A 553 6.12 10.99 -19.32
CA ILE A 553 5.71 11.48 -20.65
C ILE A 553 5.41 12.99 -20.65
N GLU A 554 4.67 13.47 -19.66
CA GLU A 554 4.34 14.88 -19.49
C GLU A 554 5.60 15.75 -19.30
N GLY A 555 6.51 15.33 -18.43
CA GLY A 555 7.77 16.04 -18.16
C GLY A 555 8.68 16.16 -19.38
N PHE A 556 8.56 15.21 -20.31
CA PHE A 556 9.38 15.11 -21.53
C PHE A 556 8.59 15.42 -22.82
N ALA A 557 7.47 16.14 -22.75
CA ALA A 557 6.68 16.48 -23.94
C ALA A 557 7.46 17.34 -24.98
N ASN A 558 8.44 18.14 -24.54
CA ASN A 558 9.26 18.97 -25.43
C ASN A 558 10.42 18.17 -26.05
N THR A 559 10.20 17.65 -27.26
CA THR A 559 11.18 16.81 -27.99
C THR A 559 12.59 17.40 -28.12
N ARG A 560 12.77 18.73 -28.18
CA ARG A 560 14.12 19.33 -28.24
C ARG A 560 14.87 19.16 -26.92
N ARG A 561 14.17 19.37 -25.80
CA ARG A 561 14.73 19.18 -24.45
C ARG A 561 15.07 17.72 -24.19
N VAL A 562 14.20 16.80 -24.61
CA VAL A 562 14.47 15.35 -24.48
C VAL A 562 15.75 14.94 -25.21
N ARG A 563 15.91 15.34 -26.48
CA ARG A 563 17.13 15.03 -27.25
C ARG A 563 18.39 15.53 -26.58
N HIS A 564 18.32 16.72 -26.00
CA HIS A 564 19.45 17.31 -25.27
C HIS A 564 19.77 16.50 -24.01
N ALA A 565 18.76 16.26 -23.16
CA ALA A 565 18.93 15.49 -21.92
C ALA A 565 19.40 14.05 -22.18
N VAL A 566 18.85 13.37 -23.19
CA VAL A 566 19.26 12.01 -23.59
C VAL A 566 20.69 12.00 -24.11
N ARG A 567 21.08 13.00 -24.91
CA ARG A 567 22.47 13.13 -25.38
C ARG A 567 23.42 13.30 -24.19
N GLN A 568 23.13 14.23 -23.29
CA GLN A 568 23.95 14.45 -22.10
C GLN A 568 24.04 13.20 -21.23
N LEU A 569 22.92 12.49 -21.05
CA LEU A 569 22.89 11.24 -20.28
C LEU A 569 23.82 10.19 -20.88
N ILE A 570 23.76 9.97 -22.19
CA ILE A 570 24.57 8.97 -22.88
C ILE A 570 26.04 9.39 -22.92
N GLU A 571 26.35 10.64 -23.27
CA GLU A 571 27.74 11.13 -23.32
C GLU A 571 28.43 11.10 -21.95
N THR A 572 27.67 11.23 -20.86
CA THR A 572 28.21 11.30 -19.50
C THR A 572 28.23 9.93 -18.80
N TYR A 573 27.22 9.08 -19.02
CA TYR A 573 27.01 7.85 -18.24
C TYR A 573 26.97 6.56 -19.05
N GLY A 574 26.86 6.62 -20.38
CA GLY A 574 26.84 5.46 -21.28
C GLY A 574 28.20 5.19 -21.89
#